data_AF-R9I3M9-F1
#
_entry.id   AF-R9I3M9-F1
#
_cell.length_a   1.000
_cell.length_b   1.000
_cell.length_c   1.000
_cell.angle_alpha   90.00
_cell.angle_beta   90.00
_cell.angle_gamma   90.00
#
_symmetry.space_group_name_H-M   'P 1'
#
loop_
_entity.id
_entity.type
_entity.pdbx_description
1 polymer ?
#
loop_
_entity_poly.entity_id
_entity_poly.type
_entity_poly.pdbx_seq_one_letter_code
_entity_poly.pdbx_strand_id
1 'polypeptide(L)'
;MNRRNFLKYTGWSFIGLAASGSLLSACQQGTAAGKKVMPSASNLKYFWGDLHNHCNITYGHGDMRSAFEAAKEQLDFVSVTPHAMWPDIPGADDPRLKWVIDYHTGAFKRLREGGYEKYVTMTNEYNKEGEFLTFVGYEAHSMEHGDHVALNYDLDAPLVECTSIEDWKRKARGHKVFITPHHMGYQTGYRGYNWNFFTEGDQTPFVEMYSRHGLAESDQGDYSYLHDMGPRQWEGTIQCGLEQGKKFGIMGSTDQHAGYPGSYGDGRIGILAESLSRDKIWDAMKNRHVCCATGDKINIDFRLNDAFPGDVVRGNSRRIYLNVEGGSCIDYIDIVKNRKCIARLSGPLLPEMPEGDMVRCKVKVDFGWNREEQYVHWQGKLSINKGTINAVEPCFRGAAFTSPQPGESEFETKVNRIVSVTSKDAELDMYSSKNPNTTTPATQAVILDVTMPKDGVITAEFNGKKFEHSLGELLEGSRSHFMIGWLSEAILFNRAMPESCFTVEHYMEDTQPERDTDYYYVRVRQRDQQWAWSSPIWVERT
;
A
#
# COMPACT_ATOMS: atom_id res chain seq x y z
N MET A 1 1.02 7.07 -32.96
CA MET A 1 0.88 5.71 -33.55
C MET A 1 -0.61 5.44 -33.82
N ASN A 2 -1.01 4.82 -34.94
CA ASN A 2 -2.42 4.43 -35.16
C ASN A 2 -2.81 3.27 -34.23
N ARG A 3 -4.06 3.22 -33.74
CA ARG A 3 -4.64 2.15 -32.89
C ARG A 3 -4.24 0.73 -33.30
N ARG A 4 -4.18 0.41 -34.60
CA ARG A 4 -3.74 -0.92 -35.08
C ARG A 4 -2.28 -1.23 -34.78
N ASN A 5 -1.40 -0.24 -34.92
CA ASN A 5 0.01 -0.41 -34.57
C ASN A 5 0.19 -0.45 -33.06
N PHE A 6 -0.54 0.37 -32.29
CA PHE A 6 -0.49 0.31 -30.83
C PHE A 6 -0.90 -1.07 -30.30
N LEU A 7 -2.04 -1.60 -30.75
CA LEU A 7 -2.49 -2.96 -30.40
C LEU A 7 -1.47 -4.05 -30.78
N LYS A 8 -0.74 -3.86 -31.89
CA LYS A 8 0.24 -4.83 -32.39
C LYS A 8 1.57 -4.83 -31.63
N TYR A 9 1.95 -3.70 -31.03
CA TYR A 9 3.26 -3.50 -30.40
C TYR A 9 3.23 -3.45 -28.88
N THR A 10 2.04 -3.40 -28.28
CA THR A 10 1.88 -3.33 -26.82
C THR A 10 0.88 -4.34 -26.27
N GLY A 11 -0.01 -4.88 -27.12
CA GLY A 11 -1.12 -5.74 -26.70
C GLY A 11 -2.21 -5.04 -25.85
N TRP A 12 -2.09 -3.73 -25.59
CA TRP A 12 -3.05 -2.98 -24.76
C TRP A 12 -4.35 -2.67 -25.50
N SER A 13 -5.48 -2.81 -24.82
CA SER A 13 -6.79 -2.39 -25.34
C SER A 13 -7.39 -1.24 -24.54
N PHE A 14 -8.23 -0.43 -25.19
CA PHE A 14 -8.84 0.77 -24.62
C PHE A 14 -10.34 0.77 -24.87
N ILE A 15 -11.11 1.05 -23.82
CA ILE A 15 -12.57 1.26 -23.84
C ILE A 15 -12.86 2.56 -23.08
N GLY A 16 -13.61 3.50 -23.69
CA GLY A 16 -13.98 4.77 -23.06
C GLY A 16 -15.03 5.57 -23.84
N LEU A 17 -15.74 6.48 -23.16
CA LEU A 17 -16.79 7.34 -23.75
C LEU A 17 -16.17 8.65 -24.27
N ALA A 18 -16.29 8.85 -25.59
CA ALA A 18 -15.98 10.05 -26.39
C ALA A 18 -14.51 10.41 -26.71
N ALA A 19 -14.23 10.47 -28.01
CA ALA A 19 -13.16 11.20 -28.72
C ALA A 19 -11.71 11.11 -28.20
N SER A 20 -11.20 9.92 -27.86
CA SER A 20 -9.76 9.77 -27.61
C SER A 20 -8.99 9.56 -28.93
N GLY A 21 -8.32 10.63 -29.38
CA GLY A 21 -7.08 10.48 -30.15
C GLY A 21 -6.04 9.86 -29.22
N SER A 22 -5.98 8.53 -29.15
CA SER A 22 -4.98 7.82 -28.35
C SER A 22 -3.58 8.15 -28.88
N LEU A 23 -2.83 9.00 -28.19
CA LEU A 23 -1.40 9.19 -28.39
C LEU A 23 -0.70 8.80 -27.08
N LEU A 24 -0.23 7.55 -27.01
CA LEU A 24 0.81 7.22 -26.03
C LEU A 24 2.11 7.89 -26.51
N SER A 25 2.77 8.65 -25.63
CA SER A 25 3.90 9.52 -25.98
C SER A 25 5.20 8.76 -26.24
N ALA A 26 5.22 7.43 -26.09
CA ALA A 26 6.29 6.56 -26.58
C ALA A 26 6.66 6.82 -28.07
N CYS A 27 5.86 7.58 -28.81
CA CYS A 27 6.15 8.03 -30.17
C CYS A 27 6.53 9.52 -30.38
N GLN A 28 6.53 10.41 -29.37
CA GLN A 28 6.66 11.87 -29.60
C GLN A 28 7.32 12.72 -28.49
N GLN A 29 8.23 12.16 -27.67
CA GLN A 29 9.08 13.02 -26.82
C GLN A 29 9.78 14.10 -27.66
N GLY A 30 9.57 15.39 -27.32
CA GLY A 30 10.28 16.54 -27.92
C GLY A 30 9.54 17.33 -29.02
N THR A 31 8.31 16.97 -29.41
CA THR A 31 7.54 17.74 -30.42
C THR A 31 6.71 18.89 -29.83
N ALA A 32 6.44 19.94 -30.62
CA ALA A 32 5.58 21.06 -30.20
C ALA A 32 4.12 20.65 -29.88
N ALA A 33 3.66 19.52 -30.43
CA ALA A 33 2.37 18.91 -30.11
C ALA A 33 2.41 18.16 -28.76
N GLY A 34 3.49 17.44 -28.47
CA GLY A 34 3.70 16.79 -27.16
C GLY A 34 3.78 17.78 -26.00
N LYS A 35 4.36 18.98 -26.21
CA LYS A 35 4.42 20.05 -25.20
C LYS A 35 3.06 20.65 -24.80
N LYS A 36 1.99 20.47 -25.60
CA LYS A 36 0.63 20.93 -25.23
C LYS A 36 -0.13 19.95 -24.33
N VAL A 37 0.32 18.69 -24.32
CA VAL A 37 -0.38 17.54 -23.75
C VAL A 37 0.20 17.14 -22.39
N MET A 38 1.53 17.26 -22.23
CA MET A 38 2.22 16.91 -20.98
C MET A 38 1.92 17.90 -19.85
N PRO A 39 1.75 17.42 -18.61
CA PRO A 39 1.70 18.30 -17.45
C PRO A 39 3.06 18.99 -17.25
N SER A 40 3.05 20.05 -16.44
CA SER A 40 4.27 20.72 -16.01
C SER A 40 5.19 19.75 -15.28
N ALA A 41 6.51 19.89 -15.49
CA ALA A 41 7.48 19.09 -14.76
C ALA A 41 7.32 19.27 -13.24
N SER A 42 7.50 18.18 -12.50
CA SER A 42 7.37 18.15 -11.05
C SER A 42 8.58 17.48 -10.43
N ASN A 43 8.96 17.96 -9.24
CA ASN A 43 9.97 17.38 -8.37
C ASN A 43 9.39 16.43 -7.31
N LEU A 44 8.06 16.17 -7.32
CA LEU A 44 7.45 15.27 -6.34
C LEU A 44 7.77 13.82 -6.67
N LYS A 45 7.97 13.03 -5.62
CA LYS A 45 8.23 11.59 -5.69
C LYS A 45 7.43 10.86 -4.60
N TYR A 46 7.19 9.59 -4.83
CA TYR A 46 6.55 8.72 -3.84
C TYR A 46 7.53 8.35 -2.73
N PHE A 47 7.04 8.44 -1.51
CA PHE A 47 7.59 7.81 -0.31
C PHE A 47 6.55 6.85 0.23
N TRP A 48 6.96 5.65 0.64
CA TRP A 48 6.07 4.57 1.03
C TRP A 48 6.19 4.30 2.51
N GLY A 49 5.05 4.15 3.19
CA GLY A 49 5.03 3.87 4.61
C GLY A 49 3.80 3.13 5.08
N ASP A 50 3.75 2.96 6.39
CA ASP A 50 2.66 2.32 7.11
C ASP A 50 2.37 3.10 8.37
N LEU A 51 1.17 3.67 8.46
CA LEU A 51 0.79 4.58 9.54
C LEU A 51 -0.10 3.94 10.60
N HIS A 52 -0.43 2.65 10.45
CA HIS A 52 -1.27 1.92 11.40
C HIS A 52 -0.90 0.43 11.40
N ASN A 53 -0.26 0.01 12.50
CA ASN A 53 0.12 -1.37 12.78
C ASN A 53 0.36 -1.55 14.29
N HIS A 54 0.36 -2.80 14.75
CA HIS A 54 0.43 -3.13 16.16
C HIS A 54 1.56 -4.09 16.51
N CYS A 55 2.06 -3.94 17.73
CA CYS A 55 3.02 -4.85 18.34
C CYS A 55 2.65 -5.13 19.82
N ASN A 56 3.50 -5.88 20.52
CA ASN A 56 3.29 -6.32 21.91
C ASN A 56 3.32 -5.21 22.96
N ILE A 57 3.48 -3.94 22.58
CA ILE A 57 3.38 -2.81 23.51
C ILE A 57 1.97 -2.67 24.11
N THR A 58 0.95 -3.11 23.37
CA THR A 58 -0.43 -3.21 23.84
C THR A 58 -0.89 -4.66 23.74
N TYR A 59 -1.84 -4.99 22.86
CA TYR A 59 -2.30 -6.37 22.67
C TYR A 59 -1.97 -6.95 21.30
N GLY A 60 -1.09 -6.32 20.51
CA GLY A 60 -0.48 -7.00 19.37
C GLY A 60 0.53 -8.07 19.82
N HIS A 61 1.12 -8.75 18.85
CA HIS A 61 2.21 -9.70 19.01
C HIS A 61 3.50 -9.11 18.44
N GLY A 62 4.65 -9.71 18.75
CA GLY A 62 5.93 -9.25 18.24
C GLY A 62 6.51 -8.07 19.01
N ASP A 63 7.83 -8.06 19.21
CA ASP A 63 8.50 -6.98 19.92
C ASP A 63 8.53 -5.67 19.11
N MET A 64 8.39 -4.54 19.81
CA MET A 64 8.43 -3.20 19.21
C MET A 64 9.71 -2.92 18.42
N ARG A 65 10.88 -3.39 18.90
CA ARG A 65 12.15 -3.21 18.18
C ARG A 65 12.11 -3.95 16.85
N SER A 66 11.64 -5.21 16.85
CA SER A 66 11.49 -5.98 15.62
C SER A 66 10.52 -5.33 14.63
N ALA A 67 9.47 -4.66 15.11
CA ALA A 67 8.57 -3.89 14.25
C ALA A 67 9.28 -2.74 13.53
N PHE A 68 10.10 -1.95 14.25
CA PHE A 68 10.89 -0.89 13.62
C PHE A 68 11.96 -1.42 12.66
N GLU A 69 12.64 -2.52 13.01
CA GLU A 69 13.61 -3.15 12.11
C GLU A 69 12.94 -3.70 10.84
N ALA A 70 11.77 -4.36 10.96
CA ALA A 70 11.01 -4.81 9.79
C ALA A 70 10.53 -3.66 8.91
N ALA A 71 10.12 -2.53 9.51
CA ALA A 71 9.72 -1.34 8.77
C ALA A 71 10.87 -0.77 7.93
N LYS A 72 12.07 -0.63 8.51
CA LYS A 72 13.25 -0.06 7.83
C LYS A 72 13.67 -0.84 6.60
N GLU A 73 13.40 -2.14 6.55
CA GLU A 73 13.75 -2.98 5.42
C GLU A 73 12.88 -2.70 4.18
N GLN A 74 11.71 -2.05 4.32
CA GLN A 74 10.78 -1.88 3.20
C GLN A 74 10.07 -0.51 3.11
N LEU A 75 10.13 0.33 4.13
CA LEU A 75 9.41 1.61 4.23
C LEU A 75 10.34 2.81 4.40
N ASP A 76 9.92 3.96 3.88
CA ASP A 76 10.55 5.28 4.08
C ASP A 76 10.09 5.93 5.40
N PHE A 77 8.90 5.58 5.88
CA PHE A 77 8.37 6.07 7.15
C PHE A 77 7.37 5.12 7.80
N VAL A 78 7.19 5.24 9.12
CA VAL A 78 6.30 4.35 9.89
C VAL A 78 5.64 5.05 11.09
N SER A 79 4.47 4.58 11.48
CA SER A 79 3.90 4.76 12.82
C SER A 79 3.54 3.39 13.39
N VAL A 80 4.25 2.93 14.42
CA VAL A 80 3.78 1.79 15.24
C VAL A 80 2.73 2.35 16.20
N THR A 81 1.52 1.82 16.18
CA THR A 81 0.36 2.45 16.84
C THR A 81 -0.13 1.60 18.00
N PRO A 82 0.20 1.92 19.27
CA PRO A 82 -0.44 1.28 20.41
C PRO A 82 -1.95 1.56 20.44
N HIS A 83 -2.73 0.58 20.89
CA HIS A 83 -4.13 0.78 21.27
C HIS A 83 -4.22 1.54 22.59
N ALA A 84 -4.83 2.73 22.58
CA ALA A 84 -4.78 3.65 23.71
C ALA A 84 -6.06 3.73 24.53
N MET A 85 -7.23 3.66 23.88
CA MET A 85 -8.52 3.91 24.55
C MET A 85 -9.73 3.44 23.74
N TRP A 86 -10.83 3.23 24.46
CA TRP A 86 -12.16 2.95 23.89
C TRP A 86 -13.23 3.62 24.78
N PRO A 87 -13.54 4.92 24.55
CA PRO A 87 -14.36 5.69 25.50
C PRO A 87 -15.81 5.21 25.64
N ASP A 88 -16.37 4.61 24.60
CA ASP A 88 -17.75 4.12 24.53
C ASP A 88 -17.81 2.58 24.44
N ILE A 89 -16.89 1.89 25.12
CA ILE A 89 -16.81 0.43 25.13
C ILE A 89 -18.15 -0.20 25.57
N PRO A 90 -18.75 -1.07 24.74
CA PRO A 90 -20.07 -1.61 25.03
C PRO A 90 -19.99 -2.80 26.00
N GLY A 91 -21.15 -3.20 26.54
CA GLY A 91 -21.32 -4.56 27.05
C GLY A 91 -20.60 -4.89 28.36
N ALA A 92 -20.42 -3.90 29.25
CA ALA A 92 -19.86 -4.13 30.58
C ALA A 92 -20.57 -5.26 31.35
N ASP A 93 -21.88 -5.44 31.13
CA ASP A 93 -22.72 -6.47 31.75
C ASP A 93 -22.93 -7.71 30.86
N ASP A 94 -22.28 -7.81 29.69
CA ASP A 94 -22.38 -8.97 28.79
C ASP A 94 -21.21 -9.95 29.01
N PRO A 95 -21.46 -11.14 29.58
CA PRO A 95 -20.39 -12.11 29.86
C PRO A 95 -19.63 -12.56 28.61
N ARG A 96 -20.24 -12.48 27.42
CA ARG A 96 -19.59 -12.85 26.16
C ARG A 96 -18.47 -11.88 25.79
N LEU A 97 -18.61 -10.63 26.20
CA LEU A 97 -17.67 -9.55 25.86
C LEU A 97 -16.61 -9.35 26.95
N LYS A 98 -16.76 -9.99 28.12
CA LYS A 98 -15.85 -9.82 29.25
C LYS A 98 -14.38 -10.00 28.86
N TRP A 99 -14.04 -11.08 28.16
CA TRP A 99 -12.66 -11.34 27.76
C TRP A 99 -12.11 -10.22 26.86
N VAL A 100 -12.93 -9.74 25.92
CA VAL A 100 -12.57 -8.65 25.01
C VAL A 100 -12.32 -7.36 25.77
N ILE A 101 -13.23 -6.99 26.67
CA ILE A 101 -13.11 -5.79 27.51
C ILE A 101 -11.87 -5.87 28.41
N ASP A 102 -11.61 -7.02 29.01
CA ASP A 102 -10.49 -7.22 29.94
C ASP A 102 -9.14 -7.01 29.24
N TYR A 103 -8.94 -7.56 28.03
CA TYR A 103 -7.64 -7.39 27.36
C TYR A 103 -7.41 -5.96 26.86
N HIS A 104 -8.46 -5.28 26.36
CA HIS A 104 -8.35 -3.88 25.92
C HIS A 104 -8.02 -2.97 27.12
N THR A 105 -8.84 -3.03 28.17
CA THR A 105 -8.66 -2.18 29.36
C THR A 105 -7.34 -2.47 30.08
N GLY A 106 -6.91 -3.73 30.10
CA GLY A 106 -5.59 -4.12 30.59
C GLY A 106 -4.46 -3.50 29.77
N ALA A 107 -4.55 -3.50 28.43
CA ALA A 107 -3.56 -2.87 27.57
C ALA A 107 -3.52 -1.34 27.74
N PHE A 108 -4.68 -0.70 27.84
CA PHE A 108 -4.80 0.74 28.08
C PHE A 108 -4.11 1.14 29.40
N LYS A 109 -4.30 0.33 30.45
CA LYS A 109 -3.62 0.52 31.73
C LYS A 109 -2.09 0.36 31.60
N ARG A 110 -1.62 -0.71 30.95
CA ARG A 110 -0.17 -0.92 30.72
C ARG A 110 0.47 0.23 29.95
N LEU A 111 -0.25 0.80 28.98
CA LEU A 111 0.23 1.96 28.22
C LEU A 111 0.47 3.18 29.13
N ARG A 112 -0.39 3.41 30.12
CA ARG A 112 -0.26 4.51 31.10
C ARG A 112 0.75 4.23 32.22
N GLU A 113 1.10 2.97 32.45
CA GLU A 113 2.07 2.53 33.46
C GLU A 113 3.51 2.46 32.88
N GLY A 114 3.91 3.45 32.08
CA GLY A 114 5.27 3.53 31.49
C GLY A 114 5.36 3.03 30.04
N GLY A 115 4.30 2.41 29.50
CA GLY A 115 4.29 1.90 28.13
C GLY A 115 4.39 3.00 27.08
N TYR A 116 3.70 4.12 27.28
CA TYR A 116 3.72 5.25 26.35
C TYR A 116 5.10 5.94 26.32
N GLU A 117 5.74 6.10 27.46
CA GLU A 117 7.09 6.67 27.56
C GLU A 117 8.13 5.78 26.86
N LYS A 118 8.02 4.46 27.03
CA LYS A 118 8.85 3.48 26.31
C LYS A 118 8.62 3.56 24.79
N TYR A 119 7.36 3.65 24.38
CA TYR A 119 6.95 3.80 22.98
C TYR A 119 7.56 5.06 22.34
N VAL A 120 7.34 6.22 22.96
CA VAL A 120 7.83 7.51 22.48
C VAL A 120 9.36 7.51 22.40
N THR A 121 10.04 7.00 23.43
CA THR A 121 11.51 6.92 23.45
C THR A 121 12.06 6.11 22.27
N MET A 122 11.51 4.92 22.00
CA MET A 122 11.98 4.09 20.88
C MET A 122 11.60 4.70 19.53
N THR A 123 10.41 5.29 19.42
CA THR A 123 9.99 6.01 18.19
C THR A 123 10.99 7.10 17.83
N ASN A 124 11.49 7.85 18.82
CA ASN A 124 12.54 8.85 18.64
C ASN A 124 13.91 8.24 18.30
N GLU A 125 14.30 7.10 18.91
CA GLU A 125 15.54 6.38 18.62
C GLU A 125 15.67 6.02 17.14
N TYR A 126 14.56 5.64 16.50
CA TYR A 126 14.52 5.24 15.11
C TYR A 126 14.31 6.40 14.13
N ASN A 127 13.89 7.57 14.59
CA ASN A 127 13.64 8.70 13.69
C ASN A 127 14.95 9.26 13.12
N LYS A 128 15.06 9.28 11.79
CA LYS A 128 16.20 9.86 11.09
C LYS A 128 15.77 10.60 9.83
N GLU A 129 15.83 11.93 9.89
CA GLU A 129 15.46 12.82 8.79
C GLU A 129 16.20 12.45 7.48
N GLY A 130 15.48 12.38 6.36
CA GLY A 130 16.06 12.05 5.06
C GLY A 130 16.34 10.57 4.82
N GLU A 131 16.17 9.69 5.82
CA GLU A 131 16.46 8.26 5.73
C GLU A 131 15.27 7.39 6.15
N PHE A 132 14.71 7.64 7.33
CA PHE A 132 13.58 6.88 7.86
C PHE A 132 12.83 7.71 8.89
N LEU A 133 11.60 8.13 8.58
CA LEU A 133 10.82 8.95 9.50
C LEU A 133 9.92 8.08 10.38
N THR A 134 9.82 8.43 11.65
CA THR A 134 8.82 7.84 12.54
C THR A 134 7.78 8.87 12.95
N PHE A 135 6.60 8.41 13.32
CA PHE A 135 5.54 9.25 13.86
C PHE A 135 5.02 8.66 15.16
N VAL A 136 4.79 9.52 16.15
CA VAL A 136 4.10 9.13 17.38
C VAL A 136 2.61 9.09 17.06
N GLY A 137 2.04 7.90 17.11
CA GLY A 137 0.63 7.66 16.89
C GLY A 137 0.04 6.69 17.91
N TYR A 138 -1.28 6.63 17.96
CA TYR A 138 -2.01 5.70 18.81
C TYR A 138 -3.47 5.62 18.35
N GLU A 139 -4.10 4.48 18.62
CA GLU A 139 -5.46 4.18 18.18
C GLU A 139 -6.46 4.37 19.32
N ALA A 140 -7.62 4.91 18.96
CA ALA A 140 -8.81 4.93 19.80
C ALA A 140 -9.99 4.27 19.08
N HIS A 141 -10.70 3.39 19.77
CA HIS A 141 -11.92 2.80 19.26
C HIS A 141 -13.14 3.65 19.58
N SER A 142 -14.16 3.58 18.74
CA SER A 142 -15.48 4.12 19.08
C SER A 142 -16.61 3.36 18.41
N MET A 143 -17.61 2.96 19.19
CA MET A 143 -18.86 2.39 18.66
C MET A 143 -19.64 3.41 17.83
N GLU A 144 -19.72 4.66 18.30
CA GLU A 144 -20.50 5.73 17.65
C GLU A 144 -19.81 6.33 16.41
N HIS A 145 -18.50 6.58 16.51
CA HIS A 145 -17.74 7.32 15.50
C HIS A 145 -16.92 6.42 14.57
N GLY A 146 -16.73 5.16 14.94
CA GLY A 146 -15.73 4.28 14.37
C GLY A 146 -14.34 4.53 14.93
N ASP A 147 -13.40 3.66 14.59
CA ASP A 147 -12.07 3.72 15.16
C ASP A 147 -11.18 4.71 14.41
N HIS A 148 -10.24 5.32 15.15
CA HIS A 148 -9.38 6.38 14.64
C HIS A 148 -7.95 6.22 15.14
N VAL A 149 -7.02 6.61 14.28
CA VAL A 149 -5.60 6.71 14.59
C VAL A 149 -5.23 8.18 14.70
N ALA A 150 -4.56 8.54 15.79
CA ALA A 150 -3.81 9.79 15.82
C ALA A 150 -2.43 9.60 15.20
N LEU A 151 -2.02 10.61 14.45
CA LEU A 151 -0.66 10.75 13.96
C LEU A 151 -0.15 12.14 14.32
N ASN A 152 0.86 12.21 15.17
CA ASN A 152 1.41 13.48 15.66
C ASN A 152 2.64 13.90 14.86
N TYR A 153 2.73 15.18 14.54
CA TYR A 153 3.92 15.77 13.95
C TYR A 153 5.08 15.78 14.96
N ASP A 154 4.81 16.25 16.18
CA ASP A 154 5.77 16.37 17.26
C ASP A 154 6.09 14.98 17.85
N LEU A 155 7.39 14.69 18.02
CA LEU A 155 7.85 13.38 18.48
C LEU A 155 7.78 13.19 20.00
N ASP A 156 7.46 14.24 20.75
CA ASP A 156 7.21 14.22 22.19
C ASP A 156 5.72 14.42 22.51
N ALA A 157 4.85 14.26 21.51
CA ALA A 157 3.42 14.45 21.65
C ALA A 157 2.84 13.60 22.81
N PRO A 158 2.05 14.20 23.71
CA PRO A 158 1.50 13.47 24.83
C PRO A 158 0.36 12.54 24.40
N LEU A 159 0.13 11.50 25.20
CA LEU A 159 -1.09 10.71 25.11
C LEU A 159 -2.26 11.58 25.58
N VAL A 160 -3.22 11.87 24.70
CA VAL A 160 -4.38 12.72 25.01
C VAL A 160 -5.59 11.85 25.30
N GLU A 161 -6.06 11.87 26.54
CA GLU A 161 -7.30 11.20 26.93
C GLU A 161 -8.52 11.87 26.28
N CYS A 162 -9.52 11.07 25.90
CA CYS A 162 -10.78 11.56 25.36
C CYS A 162 -12.00 10.81 25.90
N THR A 163 -13.16 11.49 25.90
CA THR A 163 -14.46 10.87 26.21
C THR A 163 -15.25 10.49 24.96
N SER A 164 -14.79 10.93 23.78
CA SER A 164 -15.30 10.60 22.45
C SER A 164 -14.27 11.06 21.40
N ILE A 165 -14.41 10.61 20.15
CA ILE A 165 -13.55 11.08 19.06
C ILE A 165 -13.69 12.59 18.82
N GLU A 166 -14.90 13.15 18.95
CA GLU A 166 -15.11 14.60 18.83
C GLU A 166 -14.46 15.39 19.98
N ASP A 167 -14.49 14.86 21.21
CA ASP A 167 -13.74 15.44 22.34
C ASP A 167 -12.24 15.42 22.05
N TRP A 168 -11.73 14.33 21.48
CA TRP A 168 -10.34 14.19 21.09
C TRP A 168 -9.93 15.24 20.06
N LYS A 169 -10.68 15.35 18.95
CA LYS A 169 -10.46 16.38 17.92
C LYS A 169 -10.49 17.79 18.50
N ARG A 170 -11.44 18.07 19.39
CA ARG A 170 -11.53 19.38 20.08
C ARG A 170 -10.27 19.69 20.90
N LYS A 171 -9.78 18.73 21.70
CA LYS A 171 -8.56 18.87 22.51
C LYS A 171 -7.30 19.03 21.66
N ALA A 172 -7.28 18.38 20.50
CA ALA A 172 -6.21 18.44 19.53
C ALA A 172 -6.15 19.75 18.71
N ARG A 173 -7.14 20.65 18.84
CA ARG A 173 -7.14 21.92 18.09
C ARG A 173 -5.92 22.76 18.44
N GLY A 174 -5.24 23.28 17.42
CA GLY A 174 -4.02 24.07 17.57
C GLY A 174 -2.74 23.24 17.63
N HIS A 175 -2.84 21.91 17.72
CA HIS A 175 -1.71 20.99 17.61
C HIS A 175 -1.64 20.40 16.19
N LYS A 176 -0.41 20.09 15.73
CA LYS A 176 -0.20 19.39 14.47
C LYS A 176 -0.42 17.89 14.66
N VAL A 177 -1.68 17.48 14.57
CA VAL A 177 -2.11 16.10 14.70
C VAL A 177 -3.21 15.78 13.70
N PHE A 178 -3.10 14.63 13.05
CA PHE A 178 -4.19 14.02 12.31
C PHE A 178 -4.90 13.03 13.21
N ILE A 179 -6.23 12.97 13.14
CA ILE A 179 -7.10 11.97 13.76
C ILE A 179 -7.94 11.41 12.62
N THR A 180 -7.46 10.31 12.04
CA THR A 180 -7.99 9.73 10.80
C THR A 180 -8.69 8.42 11.08
N PRO A 181 -9.86 8.17 10.46
CA PRO A 181 -10.55 6.90 10.64
C PRO A 181 -9.83 5.78 9.91
N HIS A 182 -9.86 4.59 10.50
CA HIS A 182 -9.33 3.38 9.88
C HIS A 182 -10.39 2.29 9.69
N HIS A 183 -10.06 1.23 8.93
CA HIS A 183 -10.91 0.10 8.54
C HIS A 183 -12.35 0.46 8.09
N MET A 184 -12.46 1.47 7.23
CA MET A 184 -13.73 1.98 6.69
C MET A 184 -14.66 0.85 6.17
N GLY A 185 -15.97 1.06 6.08
CA GLY A 185 -16.88 0.07 5.49
C GLY A 185 -17.59 -0.85 6.48
N TYR A 186 -17.18 -0.93 7.75
CA TYR A 186 -17.96 -1.61 8.79
C TYR A 186 -19.28 -0.90 9.11
N GLN A 187 -20.13 -1.58 9.89
CA GLN A 187 -21.42 -1.06 10.31
C GLN A 187 -21.29 0.04 11.37
N THR A 188 -21.91 1.20 11.11
CA THR A 188 -22.05 2.28 12.10
C THR A 188 -22.78 1.79 13.35
N GLY A 189 -22.28 2.16 14.53
CA GLY A 189 -22.76 1.63 15.80
C GLY A 189 -22.06 0.34 16.23
N TYR A 190 -21.17 -0.22 15.39
CA TYR A 190 -20.34 -1.39 15.66
C TYR A 190 -18.90 -1.14 15.18
N ARG A 191 -18.32 -0.01 15.63
CA ARG A 191 -16.99 0.50 15.24
C ARG A 191 -16.80 0.83 13.76
N GLY A 192 -17.84 0.74 12.93
CA GLY A 192 -17.81 1.29 11.58
C GLY A 192 -17.90 2.81 11.55
N TYR A 193 -17.05 3.42 10.72
CA TYR A 193 -16.98 4.87 10.61
C TYR A 193 -18.34 5.51 10.28
N ASN A 194 -18.67 6.57 11.02
CA ASN A 194 -19.89 7.32 10.82
C ASN A 194 -19.60 8.62 10.08
N TRP A 195 -19.92 8.63 8.79
CA TRP A 195 -19.71 9.79 7.93
C TRP A 195 -20.38 11.08 8.44
N ASN A 196 -21.43 11.03 9.26
CA ASN A 196 -22.06 12.25 9.80
C ASN A 196 -21.11 13.10 10.66
N PHE A 197 -20.02 12.50 11.16
CA PHE A 197 -18.99 13.16 11.96
C PHE A 197 -17.71 13.50 11.15
N PHE A 198 -17.76 13.34 9.84
CA PHE A 198 -16.67 13.76 8.97
C PHE A 198 -16.63 15.29 8.87
N THR A 199 -15.46 15.86 9.13
CA THR A 199 -15.20 17.30 9.02
C THR A 199 -14.03 17.52 8.08
N GLU A 200 -14.27 18.21 6.97
CA GLU A 200 -13.17 18.68 6.11
C GLU A 200 -12.27 19.64 6.89
N GLY A 201 -10.96 19.45 6.78
CA GLY A 201 -9.98 20.31 7.42
C GLY A 201 -8.69 19.58 7.77
N ASP A 202 -7.90 20.24 8.61
CA ASP A 202 -6.53 19.84 8.88
C ASP A 202 -6.40 18.58 9.76
N GLN A 203 -7.43 18.21 10.53
CA GLN A 203 -7.37 17.07 11.46
C GLN A 203 -7.75 15.75 10.81
N THR A 204 -8.54 15.72 9.74
CA THR A 204 -8.93 14.47 9.04
C THR A 204 -8.75 14.63 7.53
N PRO A 205 -7.51 14.80 7.04
CA PRO A 205 -7.27 15.01 5.61
C PRO A 205 -7.52 13.74 4.79
N PHE A 206 -7.28 12.54 5.33
CA PHE A 206 -7.43 11.27 4.63
C PHE A 206 -8.07 10.19 5.50
N VAL A 207 -8.50 9.11 4.85
CA VAL A 207 -9.17 7.95 5.46
C VAL A 207 -8.57 6.65 4.94
N GLU A 208 -8.57 5.59 5.74
CA GLU A 208 -8.05 4.28 5.32
C GLU A 208 -9.08 3.50 4.50
N MET A 209 -8.72 3.17 3.26
CA MET A 209 -9.58 2.37 2.39
C MET A 209 -9.23 0.89 2.39
N TYR A 210 -7.97 0.54 2.71
CA TYR A 210 -7.50 -0.84 2.65
C TYR A 210 -6.56 -1.15 3.80
N SER A 211 -6.80 -2.30 4.42
CA SER A 211 -5.92 -2.96 5.38
C SER A 211 -6.23 -4.47 5.40
N ARG A 212 -5.70 -5.22 6.38
CA ARG A 212 -6.11 -6.63 6.59
C ARG A 212 -7.61 -6.82 6.82
N HIS A 213 -8.34 -5.77 7.17
CA HIS A 213 -9.79 -5.82 7.26
C HIS A 213 -10.47 -6.05 5.90
N GLY A 214 -9.86 -5.58 4.81
CA GLY A 214 -10.33 -5.72 3.43
C GLY A 214 -10.33 -4.38 2.68
N LEU A 215 -11.04 -4.31 1.55
CA LEU A 215 -11.12 -3.11 0.70
C LEU A 215 -12.46 -2.38 0.83
N ALA A 216 -12.46 -1.14 1.32
CA ALA A 216 -13.64 -0.32 1.55
C ALA A 216 -14.02 0.64 0.41
N GLU A 217 -13.44 0.48 -0.80
CA GLU A 217 -13.74 1.37 -1.94
C GLU A 217 -15.26 1.46 -2.20
N SER A 218 -15.92 0.29 -2.23
CA SER A 218 -17.37 0.12 -2.36
C SER A 218 -17.82 -1.14 -1.62
N ASP A 219 -19.12 -1.37 -1.50
CA ASP A 219 -19.68 -2.59 -0.91
C ASP A 219 -19.30 -3.86 -1.72
N GLN A 220 -18.97 -3.69 -2.99
CA GLN A 220 -18.50 -4.74 -3.91
C GLN A 220 -16.97 -4.75 -4.13
N GLY A 221 -16.18 -4.14 -3.23
CA GLY A 221 -14.72 -4.15 -3.31
C GLY A 221 -14.12 -5.56 -3.39
N ASP A 222 -13.05 -5.71 -4.18
CA ASP A 222 -12.43 -7.00 -4.54
C ASP A 222 -11.86 -7.80 -3.34
N TYR A 223 -11.55 -7.14 -2.22
CA TYR A 223 -11.14 -7.79 -0.97
C TYR A 223 -12.25 -7.74 0.05
N SER A 224 -12.86 -8.89 0.31
CA SER A 224 -13.95 -9.05 1.28
C SER A 224 -13.50 -8.84 2.72
N TYR A 225 -14.46 -8.50 3.57
CA TYR A 225 -14.23 -8.37 5.02
C TYR A 225 -14.41 -9.75 5.65
N LEU A 226 -13.30 -10.30 6.16
CA LEU A 226 -13.24 -11.62 6.79
C LEU A 226 -12.85 -11.56 8.27
N HIS A 227 -12.65 -10.35 8.80
CA HIS A 227 -12.40 -10.11 10.22
C HIS A 227 -13.66 -10.39 11.06
N ASP A 228 -13.48 -10.80 12.31
CA ASP A 228 -14.55 -11.06 13.29
C ASP A 228 -15.40 -9.82 13.67
N MET A 229 -14.99 -8.62 13.21
CA MET A 229 -15.68 -7.35 13.40
C MET A 229 -16.98 -7.25 12.59
N GLY A 230 -17.10 -8.04 11.51
CA GLY A 230 -18.33 -8.17 10.74
C GLY A 230 -18.17 -7.94 9.23
N PRO A 231 -19.29 -7.83 8.51
CA PRO A 231 -19.27 -7.61 7.07
C PRO A 231 -19.08 -6.13 6.71
N ARG A 232 -18.72 -5.89 5.45
CA ARG A 232 -18.72 -4.57 4.83
C ARG A 232 -20.15 -4.15 4.45
N GLN A 233 -20.49 -2.89 4.65
CA GLN A 233 -21.75 -2.26 4.22
C GLN A 233 -21.49 -1.00 3.38
N TRP A 234 -22.45 -0.63 2.53
CA TRP A 234 -22.35 0.54 1.64
C TRP A 234 -22.09 1.84 2.39
N GLU A 235 -22.81 2.09 3.48
CA GLU A 235 -22.80 3.35 4.20
C GLU A 235 -21.42 3.70 4.75
N GLY A 236 -20.60 2.70 5.10
CA GLY A 236 -19.24 2.92 5.60
C GLY A 236 -18.19 3.11 4.51
N THR A 237 -18.52 2.92 3.23
CA THR A 237 -17.53 2.89 2.13
C THR A 237 -17.00 4.27 1.76
N ILE A 238 -15.85 4.27 1.07
CA ILE A 238 -15.27 5.46 0.44
C ILE A 238 -16.22 6.10 -0.56
N GLN A 239 -16.84 5.30 -1.43
CA GLN A 239 -17.79 5.83 -2.41
C GLN A 239 -19.01 6.48 -1.76
N CYS A 240 -19.50 5.98 -0.61
CA CYS A 240 -20.56 6.65 0.13
C CYS A 240 -20.13 8.06 0.60
N GLY A 241 -18.92 8.19 1.15
CA GLY A 241 -18.35 9.48 1.54
C GLY A 241 -18.22 10.46 0.37
N LEU A 242 -17.71 9.99 -0.78
CA LEU A 242 -17.58 10.79 -1.99
C LEU A 242 -18.94 11.25 -2.55
N GLU A 243 -19.97 10.40 -2.51
CA GLU A 243 -21.32 10.76 -2.96
C GLU A 243 -22.03 11.74 -2.02
N GLN A 244 -21.56 11.88 -0.77
CA GLN A 244 -21.99 12.94 0.14
C GLN A 244 -21.23 14.26 -0.10
N GLY A 245 -20.37 14.33 -1.13
CA GLY A 245 -19.63 15.53 -1.51
C GLY A 245 -18.38 15.81 -0.67
N LYS A 246 -17.94 14.84 0.15
CA LYS A 246 -16.81 15.02 1.07
C LYS A 246 -15.47 14.93 0.35
N LYS A 247 -14.52 15.76 0.78
CA LYS A 247 -13.17 15.83 0.22
C LYS A 247 -12.13 15.26 1.19
N PHE A 248 -11.52 14.12 0.83
CA PHE A 248 -10.52 13.42 1.64
C PHE A 248 -9.54 12.61 0.78
N GLY A 249 -8.31 12.47 1.24
CA GLY A 249 -7.32 11.57 0.65
C GLY A 249 -7.59 10.11 1.02
N ILE A 250 -6.98 9.20 0.27
CA ILE A 250 -7.16 7.76 0.45
C ILE A 250 -5.81 7.13 0.77
N MET A 251 -5.76 6.39 1.88
CA MET A 251 -4.57 5.64 2.30
C MET A 251 -4.87 4.15 2.45
N GLY A 252 -3.81 3.35 2.49
CA GLY A 252 -3.83 2.00 3.04
C GLY A 252 -2.85 1.90 4.21
N SER A 253 -3.07 0.93 5.08
CA SER A 253 -2.16 0.57 6.17
C SER A 253 -2.19 -0.94 6.34
N THR A 254 -1.36 -1.51 7.20
CA THR A 254 -1.42 -2.96 7.41
C THR A 254 -2.45 -3.38 8.46
N ASP A 255 -2.71 -2.57 9.48
CA ASP A 255 -3.47 -2.94 10.69
C ASP A 255 -3.04 -4.31 11.25
N GLN A 256 -1.73 -4.55 11.18
CA GLN A 256 -1.17 -5.87 11.41
C GLN A 256 -0.83 -6.06 12.88
N HIS A 257 -1.14 -7.24 13.43
CA HIS A 257 -1.01 -7.50 14.87
C HIS A 257 0.16 -8.40 15.25
N ALA A 258 1.22 -8.51 14.45
CA ALA A 258 2.45 -9.27 14.75
C ALA A 258 3.72 -8.43 14.71
N GLY A 259 3.61 -7.11 14.84
CA GLY A 259 4.75 -6.21 14.83
C GLY A 259 5.50 -6.26 13.51
N TYR A 260 4.78 -6.25 12.39
CA TYR A 260 5.39 -6.25 11.04
C TYR A 260 4.82 -5.13 10.15
N PRO A 261 5.15 -3.87 10.42
CA PRO A 261 4.76 -2.75 9.58
C PRO A 261 5.17 -2.97 8.12
N GLY A 262 4.29 -2.61 7.20
CA GLY A 262 4.50 -2.77 5.76
C GLY A 262 4.40 -4.20 5.24
N SER A 263 3.96 -5.16 6.06
CA SER A 263 3.70 -6.56 5.66
C SER A 263 3.04 -6.64 4.28
N TYR A 264 3.72 -7.31 3.34
CA TYR A 264 3.40 -7.21 1.93
C TYR A 264 2.06 -7.86 1.58
N GLY A 265 1.18 -7.07 0.96
CA GLY A 265 -0.18 -7.44 0.59
C GLY A 265 -1.24 -6.97 1.59
N ASP A 266 -0.83 -6.43 2.74
CA ASP A 266 -1.75 -6.04 3.81
C ASP A 266 -2.13 -4.56 3.79
N GLY A 267 -1.45 -3.75 2.97
CA GLY A 267 -1.74 -2.33 2.77
C GLY A 267 -0.54 -1.44 3.09
N ARG A 268 -0.47 -0.29 2.40
CA ARG A 268 0.51 0.77 2.64
C ARG A 268 0.03 2.08 2.05
N ILE A 269 0.59 3.17 2.57
CA ILE A 269 0.35 4.53 2.08
C ILE A 269 1.54 4.97 1.23
N GLY A 270 1.26 5.58 0.09
CA GLY A 270 2.24 6.37 -0.66
C GLY A 270 1.98 7.85 -0.43
N ILE A 271 3.03 8.63 -0.20
CA ILE A 271 2.98 10.09 -0.02
C ILE A 271 3.78 10.74 -1.14
N LEU A 272 3.14 11.64 -1.88
CA LEU A 272 3.77 12.36 -2.97
C LEU A 272 4.34 13.69 -2.45
N ALA A 273 5.67 13.74 -2.27
CA ALA A 273 6.35 14.87 -1.64
C ALA A 273 7.70 15.20 -2.31
N GLU A 274 8.25 16.38 -2.03
CA GLU A 274 9.52 16.85 -2.60
C GLU A 274 10.72 16.07 -2.03
N SER A 275 10.68 15.72 -0.75
CA SER A 275 11.77 15.07 -0.03
C SER A 275 11.27 14.27 1.17
N LEU A 276 12.09 13.33 1.67
CA LEU A 276 11.83 12.57 2.89
C LEU A 276 12.17 13.41 4.12
N SER A 277 11.49 14.54 4.27
CA SER A 277 11.58 15.38 5.46
C SER A 277 10.23 15.43 6.15
N ARG A 278 10.23 15.51 7.48
CA ARG A 278 9.00 15.52 8.29
C ARG A 278 8.04 16.60 7.82
N ASP A 279 8.53 17.81 7.57
CA ASP A 279 7.71 18.92 7.08
C ASP A 279 7.08 18.62 5.72
N LYS A 280 7.86 18.11 4.76
CA LYS A 280 7.34 17.86 3.40
C LYS A 280 6.39 16.67 3.36
N ILE A 281 6.66 15.63 4.15
CA ILE A 281 5.77 14.48 4.32
C ILE A 281 4.48 14.91 5.03
N TRP A 282 4.57 15.72 6.07
CA TRP A 282 3.42 16.27 6.79
C TRP A 282 2.54 17.17 5.91
N ASP A 283 3.16 18.09 5.15
CA ASP A 283 2.45 18.99 4.25
C ASP A 283 1.75 18.22 3.13
N ALA A 284 2.38 17.19 2.56
CA ALA A 284 1.76 16.33 1.57
C ALA A 284 0.54 15.57 2.13
N MET A 285 0.68 14.99 3.33
CA MET A 285 -0.43 14.36 4.06
C MET A 285 -1.59 15.32 4.30
N LYS A 286 -1.28 16.52 4.82
CA LYS A 286 -2.26 17.59 5.08
C LYS A 286 -3.02 17.98 3.81
N ASN A 287 -2.33 18.06 2.68
CA ASN A 287 -2.91 18.42 1.38
C ASN A 287 -3.52 17.22 0.63
N ARG A 288 -3.59 16.04 1.25
CA ARG A 288 -4.17 14.81 0.67
C ARG A 288 -3.40 14.28 -0.53
N HIS A 289 -2.12 14.63 -0.66
CA HIS A 289 -1.21 14.13 -1.69
C HIS A 289 -0.72 12.72 -1.32
N VAL A 290 -1.69 11.82 -1.16
CA VAL A 290 -1.51 10.45 -0.68
C VAL A 290 -2.15 9.45 -1.65
N CYS A 291 -1.70 8.21 -1.62
CA CYS A 291 -2.29 7.10 -2.34
C CYS A 291 -2.34 5.84 -1.46
N CYS A 292 -3.21 4.92 -1.84
CA CYS A 292 -3.34 3.61 -1.21
C CYS A 292 -2.73 2.56 -2.11
N ALA A 293 -1.97 1.62 -1.57
CA ALA A 293 -1.54 0.41 -2.27
C ALA A 293 -1.69 -0.82 -1.37
N THR A 294 -1.91 -1.99 -1.97
CA THR A 294 -2.04 -3.25 -1.21
C THR A 294 -0.69 -3.81 -0.77
N GLY A 295 0.35 -3.64 -1.58
CA GLY A 295 1.66 -4.26 -1.33
C GLY A 295 2.74 -3.75 -2.27
N ASP A 296 2.59 -3.91 -3.58
CA ASP A 296 3.56 -3.36 -4.54
C ASP A 296 3.66 -1.82 -4.44
N LYS A 297 4.87 -1.27 -4.61
CA LYS A 297 5.08 0.18 -4.76
C LYS A 297 4.66 0.64 -6.16
N ILE A 298 3.35 0.73 -6.41
CA ILE A 298 2.79 1.16 -7.70
C ILE A 298 2.79 2.69 -7.78
N ASN A 299 3.67 3.24 -8.60
CA ASN A 299 3.77 4.68 -8.80
C ASN A 299 2.69 5.15 -9.77
N ILE A 300 1.83 6.08 -9.34
CA ILE A 300 0.76 6.68 -10.16
C ILE A 300 0.99 8.19 -10.27
N ASP A 301 1.44 8.69 -11.41
CA ASP A 301 1.42 10.11 -11.74
C ASP A 301 0.12 10.44 -12.48
N PHE A 302 -0.90 10.79 -11.71
CA PHE A 302 -2.22 11.14 -12.22
C PHE A 302 -2.44 12.65 -12.11
N ARG A 303 -2.70 13.31 -13.24
CA ARG A 303 -2.92 14.76 -13.29
C ARG A 303 -4.24 15.12 -13.95
N LEU A 304 -4.89 16.12 -13.38
CA LEU A 304 -5.92 16.90 -14.06
C LEU A 304 -5.40 18.31 -14.33
N ASN A 305 -5.12 18.60 -15.59
CA ASN A 305 -4.32 19.74 -16.02
C ASN A 305 -2.93 19.67 -15.38
N ASP A 306 -2.69 20.42 -14.30
CA ASP A 306 -1.45 20.37 -13.52
C ASP A 306 -1.70 19.96 -12.05
N ALA A 307 -2.96 19.74 -11.68
CA ALA A 307 -3.38 19.36 -10.33
C ALA A 307 -2.97 17.93 -10.00
N PHE A 308 -2.67 17.70 -8.73
CA PHE A 308 -2.29 16.41 -8.15
C PHE A 308 -3.47 15.76 -7.40
N PRO A 309 -3.41 14.43 -7.16
CA PRO A 309 -4.31 13.73 -6.24
C PRO A 309 -4.40 14.49 -4.91
N GLY A 310 -5.60 14.80 -4.45
CA GLY A 310 -5.85 15.60 -3.26
C GLY A 310 -6.28 17.04 -3.52
N ASP A 311 -5.95 17.60 -4.69
CA ASP A 311 -6.23 19.00 -5.02
C ASP A 311 -7.71 19.27 -5.33
N VAL A 312 -8.13 20.51 -5.09
CA VAL A 312 -9.41 21.07 -5.54
C VAL A 312 -9.11 22.19 -6.52
N VAL A 313 -9.55 22.04 -7.76
CA VAL A 313 -9.31 23.01 -8.84
C VAL A 313 -10.62 23.45 -9.50
N ARG A 314 -10.56 24.50 -10.32
CA ARG A 314 -11.69 25.00 -11.10
C ARG A 314 -11.41 24.87 -12.59
N GLY A 315 -12.41 24.44 -13.36
CA GLY A 315 -12.32 24.46 -14.81
C GLY A 315 -13.27 23.52 -15.53
N ASN A 316 -13.81 23.97 -16.65
CA ASN A 316 -14.70 23.17 -17.49
C ASN A 316 -13.95 22.23 -18.46
N SER A 317 -12.66 22.49 -18.72
CA SER A 317 -11.80 21.65 -19.56
C SER A 317 -10.75 20.95 -18.71
N ARG A 318 -10.68 19.62 -18.83
CA ARG A 318 -9.87 18.77 -17.95
C ARG A 318 -8.97 17.89 -18.80
N ARG A 319 -7.68 18.22 -18.82
CA ARG A 319 -6.65 17.39 -19.45
C ARG A 319 -6.25 16.30 -18.47
N ILE A 320 -6.59 15.06 -18.75
CA ILE A 320 -6.25 13.91 -17.92
C ILE A 320 -4.92 13.34 -18.43
N TYR A 321 -3.92 13.35 -17.57
CA TYR A 321 -2.64 12.67 -17.81
C TYR A 321 -2.44 11.57 -16.77
N LEU A 322 -1.86 10.46 -17.21
CA LEU A 322 -1.58 9.30 -16.40
C LEU A 322 -0.23 8.70 -16.81
N ASN A 323 0.66 8.50 -15.86
CA ASN A 323 1.83 7.63 -16.02
C ASN A 323 1.91 6.66 -14.84
N VAL A 324 1.98 5.37 -15.11
CA VAL A 324 1.98 4.30 -14.10
C VAL A 324 3.18 3.41 -14.28
N GLU A 325 3.85 3.09 -13.17
CA GLU A 325 4.87 2.04 -13.09
C GLU A 325 4.53 1.09 -11.92
N GLY A 326 4.23 -0.18 -12.24
CA GLY A 326 3.94 -1.23 -11.26
C GLY A 326 5.14 -2.13 -10.95
N GLY A 327 5.05 -2.96 -9.91
CA GLY A 327 6.04 -4.00 -9.56
C GLY A 327 5.95 -5.28 -10.42
N SER A 328 4.88 -5.39 -11.20
CA SER A 328 4.43 -6.58 -11.95
C SER A 328 3.52 -6.12 -13.09
N CYS A 329 3.17 -7.03 -14.01
CA CYS A 329 2.34 -6.66 -15.16
C CYS A 329 0.97 -6.10 -14.73
N ILE A 330 0.61 -4.97 -15.31
CA ILE A 330 -0.68 -4.32 -15.10
C ILE A 330 -1.76 -5.13 -15.83
N ASP A 331 -2.82 -5.50 -15.11
CA ASP A 331 -4.02 -6.10 -15.68
C ASP A 331 -4.90 -5.02 -16.30
N TYR A 332 -5.23 -3.98 -15.53
CA TYR A 332 -5.89 -2.80 -16.06
C TYR A 332 -5.70 -1.56 -15.19
N ILE A 333 -6.01 -0.41 -15.78
CA ILE A 333 -6.14 0.87 -15.11
C ILE A 333 -7.50 1.46 -15.43
N ASP A 334 -8.25 1.83 -14.41
CA ASP A 334 -9.51 2.56 -14.54
C ASP A 334 -9.31 4.03 -14.17
N ILE A 335 -9.81 4.91 -15.02
CA ILE A 335 -10.01 6.33 -14.72
C ILE A 335 -11.47 6.49 -14.34
N VAL A 336 -11.71 6.82 -13.08
CA VAL A 336 -13.05 6.93 -12.50
C VAL A 336 -13.43 8.40 -12.37
N LYS A 337 -14.62 8.77 -12.81
CA LYS A 337 -15.27 10.07 -12.60
C LYS A 337 -16.63 9.83 -11.97
N ASN A 338 -16.91 10.39 -10.80
CA ASN A 338 -18.25 10.30 -10.15
C ASN A 338 -18.81 8.85 -10.11
N ARG A 339 -17.98 7.90 -9.63
CA ARG A 339 -18.21 6.43 -9.62
C ARG A 339 -18.28 5.73 -10.97
N LYS A 340 -18.24 6.45 -12.09
CA LYS A 340 -18.25 5.86 -13.43
C LYS A 340 -16.82 5.67 -13.92
N CYS A 341 -16.48 4.46 -14.37
CA CYS A 341 -15.27 4.27 -15.15
C CYS A 341 -15.46 4.93 -16.52
N ILE A 342 -14.76 6.04 -16.77
CA ILE A 342 -14.84 6.79 -18.04
C ILE A 342 -13.83 6.29 -19.07
N ALA A 343 -12.77 5.62 -18.61
CA ALA A 343 -11.79 4.96 -19.44
C ALA A 343 -11.16 3.77 -18.70
N ARG A 344 -11.00 2.65 -19.41
CA ARG A 344 -10.22 1.49 -18.98
C ARG A 344 -9.10 1.21 -19.97
N LEU A 345 -7.88 1.17 -19.45
CA LEU A 345 -6.68 0.68 -20.15
C LEU A 345 -6.48 -0.77 -19.70
N SER A 346 -6.62 -1.75 -20.60
CA SER A 346 -6.41 -3.16 -20.28
C SER A 346 -5.07 -3.64 -20.82
N GLY A 347 -4.22 -4.12 -19.92
CA GLY A 347 -2.93 -4.70 -20.24
C GLY A 347 -3.08 -6.10 -20.86
N PRO A 348 -2.05 -6.57 -21.58
CA PRO A 348 -2.09 -7.86 -22.25
C PRO A 348 -2.18 -9.02 -21.23
N LEU A 349 -2.78 -10.14 -21.65
CA LEU A 349 -2.81 -11.37 -20.83
C LEU A 349 -1.42 -12.01 -20.74
N LEU A 350 -0.68 -11.97 -21.85
CA LEU A 350 0.72 -12.36 -21.93
C LEU A 350 1.49 -11.17 -22.49
N PRO A 351 2.53 -10.69 -21.80
CA PRO A 351 3.37 -9.62 -22.33
C PRO A 351 3.92 -9.98 -23.71
N GLU A 352 3.97 -9.00 -24.60
CA GLU A 352 4.65 -9.20 -25.88
C GLU A 352 6.13 -9.42 -25.65
N MET A 353 6.68 -10.43 -26.33
CA MET A 353 8.10 -10.74 -26.28
C MET A 353 8.90 -9.57 -26.87
N PRO A 354 9.83 -8.96 -26.13
CA PRO A 354 10.64 -7.86 -26.64
C PRO A 354 11.45 -8.31 -27.87
N GLU A 355 11.51 -7.50 -28.92
CA GLU A 355 12.27 -7.84 -30.14
C GLU A 355 13.79 -7.87 -29.89
N GLY A 356 14.32 -6.93 -29.11
CA GLY A 356 15.75 -6.79 -28.82
C GLY A 356 16.33 -7.87 -27.92
N ASP A 357 17.66 -8.05 -27.98
CA ASP A 357 18.38 -8.99 -27.13
C ASP A 357 18.51 -8.50 -25.69
N MET A 358 18.78 -7.20 -25.50
CA MET A 358 18.80 -6.55 -24.20
C MET A 358 17.40 -6.14 -23.77
N VAL A 359 16.98 -6.57 -22.58
CA VAL A 359 15.63 -6.35 -22.08
C VAL A 359 15.69 -5.84 -20.64
N ARG A 360 14.87 -4.82 -20.33
CA ARG A 360 14.54 -4.43 -18.96
C ARG A 360 13.31 -5.21 -18.50
N CYS A 361 13.44 -5.94 -17.40
CA CYS A 361 12.37 -6.75 -16.83
C CYS A 361 12.32 -6.62 -15.30
N LYS A 362 11.15 -6.86 -14.72
CA LYS A 362 10.99 -7.19 -13.30
C LYS A 362 10.82 -8.70 -13.15
N VAL A 363 11.62 -9.33 -12.29
CA VAL A 363 11.57 -10.77 -12.00
C VAL A 363 11.37 -10.97 -10.50
N LYS A 364 10.18 -11.43 -10.11
CA LYS A 364 9.87 -11.79 -8.72
C LYS A 364 10.37 -13.19 -8.40
N VAL A 365 11.07 -13.37 -7.29
CA VAL A 365 11.46 -14.69 -6.79
C VAL A 365 10.82 -14.90 -5.42
N ASP A 366 9.96 -15.90 -5.32
CA ASP A 366 9.24 -16.27 -4.09
C ASP A 366 9.88 -17.47 -3.40
N PHE A 367 9.81 -17.49 -2.07
CA PHE A 367 10.37 -18.48 -1.16
C PHE A 367 9.31 -18.90 -0.13
N GLY A 368 9.03 -20.20 0.00
CA GLY A 368 8.05 -20.68 0.99
C GLY A 368 7.48 -22.08 0.69
N TRP A 369 6.15 -22.24 0.82
CA TRP A 369 5.39 -23.48 0.58
C TRP A 369 5.77 -24.70 1.44
N ASN A 370 6.50 -24.49 2.52
CA ASN A 370 6.77 -25.57 3.47
C ASN A 370 5.48 -26.03 4.15
N ARG A 371 5.47 -27.28 4.64
CA ARG A 371 4.32 -27.84 5.38
C ARG A 371 4.48 -27.81 6.90
N GLU A 372 5.71 -27.58 7.36
CA GLU A 372 6.08 -27.70 8.77
C GLU A 372 5.73 -26.40 9.53
N GLU A 373 5.45 -26.51 10.83
CA GLU A 373 5.17 -25.33 11.68
C GLU A 373 6.41 -24.46 11.88
N GLN A 374 7.60 -25.08 11.83
CA GLN A 374 8.85 -24.37 11.99
C GLN A 374 9.09 -23.46 10.79
N TYR A 375 9.60 -22.26 11.09
CA TYR A 375 10.06 -21.35 10.06
C TYR A 375 11.20 -21.98 9.26
N VAL A 376 11.14 -21.81 7.95
CA VAL A 376 12.27 -22.06 7.06
C VAL A 376 13.11 -20.80 7.04
N HIS A 377 14.36 -20.94 7.47
CA HIS A 377 15.36 -19.90 7.33
C HIS A 377 15.99 -20.00 5.94
N TRP A 378 15.92 -18.90 5.19
CA TRP A 378 16.50 -18.75 3.86
C TRP A 378 17.71 -17.83 3.97
N GLN A 379 18.89 -18.42 3.81
CA GLN A 379 20.13 -17.66 3.75
C GLN A 379 20.83 -17.94 2.43
N GLY A 380 21.11 -16.88 1.68
CA GLY A 380 21.66 -17.02 0.35
C GLY A 380 21.60 -15.75 -0.46
N LYS A 381 21.74 -15.90 -1.78
CA LYS A 381 21.72 -14.77 -2.70
C LYS A 381 21.06 -15.09 -4.03
N LEU A 382 20.52 -14.04 -4.63
CA LEU A 382 20.16 -14.00 -6.03
C LEU A 382 21.27 -13.29 -6.80
N SER A 383 21.65 -13.78 -7.98
CA SER A 383 22.68 -13.14 -8.80
C SER A 383 22.39 -13.20 -10.29
N ILE A 384 23.02 -12.31 -11.06
CA ILE A 384 22.97 -12.30 -12.52
C ILE A 384 24.38 -12.38 -13.13
N ASN A 385 24.55 -13.16 -14.19
CA ASN A 385 25.86 -13.28 -14.85
C ASN A 385 26.14 -12.16 -15.88
N LYS A 386 25.09 -11.54 -16.45
CA LYS A 386 25.14 -10.51 -17.50
C LYS A 386 24.16 -9.38 -17.18
N GLY A 387 24.38 -8.20 -17.73
CA GLY A 387 23.51 -7.04 -17.50
C GLY A 387 23.72 -6.37 -16.14
N THR A 388 22.68 -5.76 -15.58
CA THR A 388 22.71 -5.09 -14.27
C THR A 388 21.41 -5.29 -13.51
N ILE A 389 21.50 -5.44 -12.19
CA ILE A 389 20.38 -5.26 -11.27
C ILE A 389 20.25 -3.75 -11.06
N ASN A 390 19.12 -3.19 -11.45
CA ASN A 390 18.77 -1.77 -11.30
C ASN A 390 18.26 -1.49 -9.88
N ALA A 391 17.42 -2.40 -9.36
CA ALA A 391 16.83 -2.31 -8.03
C ALA A 391 16.39 -3.68 -7.52
N VAL A 392 16.24 -3.80 -6.19
CA VAL A 392 15.68 -4.96 -5.52
C VAL A 392 14.57 -4.46 -4.59
N GLU A 393 13.33 -4.87 -4.83
CA GLU A 393 12.17 -4.49 -4.02
C GLU A 393 11.75 -5.67 -3.12
N PRO A 394 11.68 -5.47 -1.79
CA PRO A 394 11.21 -6.52 -0.88
C PRO A 394 9.69 -6.68 -0.93
N CYS A 395 9.25 -7.94 -0.89
CA CYS A 395 7.86 -8.34 -0.68
C CYS A 395 7.76 -9.15 0.62
N PHE A 396 8.19 -8.56 1.73
CA PHE A 396 8.31 -9.24 3.00
C PHE A 396 7.02 -9.21 3.82
N ARG A 397 6.68 -10.33 4.44
CA ARG A 397 5.45 -10.54 5.19
C ARG A 397 5.71 -10.89 6.64
N GLY A 398 4.87 -10.35 7.51
CA GLY A 398 4.72 -10.81 8.88
C GLY A 398 3.71 -11.95 9.00
N ALA A 399 3.63 -12.53 10.20
CA ALA A 399 2.59 -13.52 10.50
C ALA A 399 1.17 -12.92 10.37
N ALA A 400 0.21 -13.74 9.96
CA ALA A 400 -1.16 -13.28 9.67
C ALA A 400 -2.04 -13.15 10.92
N PHE A 401 -1.58 -12.41 11.94
CA PHE A 401 -2.39 -12.05 13.11
C PHE A 401 -3.20 -10.79 12.82
N THR A 402 -4.51 -10.84 13.09
CA THR A 402 -5.45 -9.72 12.95
C THR A 402 -6.02 -9.25 14.29
N SER A 403 -6.03 -10.11 15.31
CA SER A 403 -6.49 -9.78 16.66
C SER A 403 -5.96 -10.81 17.66
N PRO A 404 -5.89 -10.49 18.96
CA PRO A 404 -5.54 -11.48 19.97
C PRO A 404 -6.54 -12.65 19.95
N GLN A 405 -6.08 -13.88 20.16
CA GLN A 405 -6.96 -15.03 20.39
C GLN A 405 -6.75 -15.67 21.78
N PRO A 406 -7.80 -16.23 22.41
CA PRO A 406 -7.67 -16.94 23.67
C PRO A 406 -6.66 -18.10 23.59
N GLY A 407 -5.66 -18.09 24.47
CA GLY A 407 -4.66 -19.16 24.55
C GLY A 407 -3.45 -18.99 23.63
N GLU A 408 -3.35 -17.89 22.89
CA GLU A 408 -2.12 -17.55 22.16
C GLU A 408 -1.00 -17.13 23.12
N SER A 409 0.21 -17.62 22.84
CA SER A 409 1.42 -17.34 23.61
C SER A 409 2.19 -16.14 23.06
N GLU A 410 3.29 -15.78 23.74
CA GLU A 410 4.28 -14.86 23.17
C GLU A 410 4.74 -15.34 21.79
N PHE A 411 4.81 -14.41 20.84
CA PHE A 411 5.23 -14.64 19.46
C PHE A 411 6.39 -13.71 19.12
N GLU A 412 7.44 -14.29 18.55
CA GLU A 412 8.64 -13.56 18.12
C GLU A 412 8.54 -13.24 16.62
N THR A 413 8.51 -11.95 16.29
CA THR A 413 8.56 -11.48 14.90
C THR A 413 9.90 -11.81 14.25
N LYS A 414 9.86 -12.51 13.12
CA LYS A 414 11.04 -12.80 12.29
C LYS A 414 11.25 -11.70 11.26
N VAL A 415 12.28 -10.88 11.47
CA VAL A 415 12.64 -9.78 10.56
C VAL A 415 13.37 -10.33 9.33
N ASN A 416 12.82 -10.05 8.15
CA ASN A 416 13.42 -10.42 6.85
C ASN A 416 14.28 -9.27 6.36
N ARG A 417 15.41 -9.56 5.72
CA ARG A 417 16.39 -8.55 5.34
C ARG A 417 16.95 -8.73 3.94
N ILE A 418 17.21 -7.60 3.30
CA ILE A 418 18.15 -7.53 2.18
C ILE A 418 19.52 -7.14 2.77
N VAL A 419 20.41 -8.12 2.91
CA VAL A 419 21.71 -7.97 3.58
C VAL A 419 22.64 -7.07 2.77
N SER A 420 22.68 -7.26 1.45
CA SER A 420 23.49 -6.44 0.55
C SER A 420 22.95 -6.47 -0.88
N VAL A 421 23.14 -5.38 -1.61
CA VAL A 421 22.80 -5.27 -3.04
C VAL A 421 23.98 -4.71 -3.81
N THR A 422 24.30 -5.32 -4.94
CA THR A 422 25.21 -4.80 -5.95
C THR A 422 24.51 -4.78 -7.31
N SER A 423 25.19 -4.32 -8.37
CA SER A 423 24.67 -4.45 -9.73
C SER A 423 24.57 -5.90 -10.23
N LYS A 424 25.02 -6.89 -9.45
CA LYS A 424 25.09 -8.30 -9.84
C LYS A 424 24.48 -9.28 -8.84
N ASP A 425 24.39 -8.91 -7.57
CA ASP A 425 24.00 -9.80 -6.49
C ASP A 425 23.04 -9.08 -5.53
N ALA A 426 22.13 -9.86 -4.94
CA ALA A 426 21.28 -9.47 -3.82
C ALA A 426 21.33 -10.58 -2.77
N GLU A 427 21.95 -10.30 -1.62
CA GLU A 427 22.06 -11.23 -0.50
C GLU A 427 20.87 -11.07 0.44
N LEU A 428 20.24 -12.18 0.83
CA LEU A 428 18.98 -12.21 1.56
C LEU A 428 19.10 -13.08 2.82
N ASP A 429 18.45 -12.63 3.88
CA ASP A 429 18.26 -13.35 5.14
C ASP A 429 16.77 -13.27 5.51
N MET A 430 16.02 -14.36 5.27
CA MET A 430 14.56 -14.35 5.33
C MET A 430 14.01 -15.58 6.05
N TYR A 431 12.78 -15.47 6.51
CA TYR A 431 12.02 -16.50 7.21
C TYR A 431 10.64 -16.63 6.58
N SER A 432 10.32 -17.81 6.07
CA SER A 432 8.95 -18.15 5.66
C SER A 432 8.35 -19.19 6.59
N SER A 433 7.05 -19.17 6.75
CA SER A 433 6.30 -20.23 7.43
C SER A 433 5.32 -20.89 6.45
N LYS A 434 4.68 -21.97 6.91
CA LYS A 434 3.62 -22.61 6.13
C LYS A 434 2.50 -21.59 5.88
N ASN A 435 1.90 -21.65 4.69
CA ASN A 435 0.70 -20.86 4.43
C ASN A 435 -0.42 -21.30 5.40
N PRO A 436 -1.07 -20.37 6.14
CA PRO A 436 -2.14 -20.73 7.08
C PRO A 436 -3.32 -21.44 6.41
N ASN A 437 -3.58 -21.10 5.15
CA ASN A 437 -4.60 -21.69 4.29
C ASN A 437 -4.22 -21.47 2.81
N THR A 438 -5.06 -21.91 1.88
CA THR A 438 -4.79 -21.83 0.43
C THR A 438 -4.91 -20.42 -0.17
N THR A 439 -5.30 -19.43 0.61
CA THR A 439 -5.54 -18.04 0.18
C THR A 439 -4.70 -17.00 0.93
N THR A 440 -4.05 -17.38 2.04
CA THR A 440 -3.20 -16.49 2.85
C THR A 440 -1.73 -16.85 2.62
N PRO A 441 -0.97 -16.03 1.87
CA PRO A 441 0.44 -16.29 1.64
C PRO A 441 1.28 -15.98 2.90
N ALA A 442 2.15 -16.91 3.27
CA ALA A 442 3.24 -16.72 4.22
C ALA A 442 4.62 -16.87 3.56
N THR A 443 4.65 -16.80 2.22
CA THR A 443 5.89 -16.75 1.43
C THR A 443 6.57 -15.40 1.60
N GLN A 444 7.89 -15.40 1.37
CA GLN A 444 8.68 -14.18 1.22
C GLN A 444 9.09 -14.03 -0.24
N ALA A 445 9.29 -12.80 -0.71
CA ALA A 445 9.79 -12.59 -2.05
C ALA A 445 10.62 -11.32 -2.16
N VAL A 446 11.38 -11.24 -3.24
CA VAL A 446 11.96 -9.98 -3.74
C VAL A 446 11.69 -9.86 -5.23
N ILE A 447 11.59 -8.64 -5.73
CA ILE A 447 11.48 -8.31 -7.15
C ILE A 447 12.82 -7.73 -7.60
N LEU A 448 13.45 -8.37 -8.57
CA LEU A 448 14.66 -7.86 -9.23
C LEU A 448 14.24 -7.04 -10.46
N ASP A 449 14.50 -5.73 -10.47
CA ASP A 449 14.49 -4.94 -11.71
C ASP A 449 15.86 -5.11 -12.37
N VAL A 450 15.90 -5.75 -13.54
CA VAL A 450 17.13 -6.10 -14.24
C VAL A 450 17.12 -5.58 -15.67
N THR A 451 18.28 -5.15 -16.15
CA THR A 451 18.53 -4.89 -17.58
C THR A 451 19.62 -5.82 -18.06
N MET A 452 19.25 -6.85 -18.83
CA MET A 452 20.18 -7.93 -19.22
C MET A 452 19.80 -8.55 -20.56
N PRO A 453 20.73 -9.24 -21.23
CA PRO A 453 20.39 -9.96 -22.46
C PRO A 453 19.51 -11.18 -22.16
N LYS A 454 18.71 -11.63 -23.13
CA LYS A 454 17.85 -12.83 -23.01
C LYS A 454 18.62 -14.10 -22.60
N ASP A 455 19.89 -14.20 -23.00
CA ASP A 455 20.79 -15.31 -22.65
C ASP A 455 21.58 -15.07 -21.34
N GLY A 456 21.29 -13.99 -20.62
CA GLY A 456 21.76 -13.77 -19.27
C GLY A 456 21.00 -14.67 -18.30
N VAL A 457 21.69 -15.15 -17.28
CA VAL A 457 21.19 -16.12 -16.30
C VAL A 457 20.97 -15.44 -14.97
N ILE A 458 19.81 -15.72 -14.37
CA ILE A 458 19.49 -15.43 -12.98
C ILE A 458 19.70 -16.70 -12.17
N THR A 459 20.46 -16.59 -11.09
CA THR A 459 20.85 -17.69 -10.22
C THR A 459 20.28 -17.46 -8.82
N ALA A 460 19.69 -18.49 -8.22
CA ALA A 460 19.37 -18.52 -6.79
C ALA A 460 20.25 -19.55 -6.08
N GLU A 461 21.04 -19.11 -5.11
CA GLU A 461 21.89 -19.95 -4.26
C GLU A 461 21.43 -19.82 -2.81
N PHE A 462 20.67 -20.80 -2.33
CA PHE A 462 20.07 -20.80 -0.99
C PHE A 462 20.18 -22.16 -0.35
N ASN A 463 20.52 -22.21 0.95
CA ASN A 463 20.53 -23.42 1.76
C ASN A 463 21.28 -24.60 1.11
N GLY A 464 22.40 -24.32 0.44
CA GLY A 464 23.23 -25.31 -0.24
C GLY A 464 22.69 -25.83 -1.58
N LYS A 465 21.62 -25.23 -2.12
CA LYS A 465 21.07 -25.51 -3.45
C LYS A 465 21.32 -24.35 -4.40
N LYS A 466 21.49 -24.68 -5.67
CA LYS A 466 21.70 -23.72 -6.76
C LYS A 466 20.72 -24.00 -7.89
N PHE A 467 20.00 -22.97 -8.32
CA PHE A 467 19.08 -23.01 -9.46
C PHE A 467 19.37 -21.87 -10.41
N GLU A 468 19.30 -22.13 -11.72
CA GLU A 468 19.68 -21.18 -12.76
C GLU A 468 18.66 -21.21 -13.88
N HIS A 469 18.26 -20.02 -14.36
CA HIS A 469 17.41 -19.85 -15.53
C HIS A 469 17.86 -18.63 -16.32
N SER A 470 17.85 -18.74 -17.64
CA SER A 470 18.02 -17.59 -18.52
C SER A 470 16.83 -16.63 -18.45
N LEU A 471 17.05 -15.36 -18.75
CA LEU A 471 15.96 -14.39 -18.87
C LEU A 471 14.96 -14.82 -19.96
N GLY A 472 15.44 -15.42 -21.06
CA GLY A 472 14.60 -15.97 -22.13
C GLY A 472 13.62 -17.03 -21.62
N GLU A 473 14.09 -17.99 -20.82
CA GLU A 473 13.22 -19.00 -20.20
C GLU A 473 12.17 -18.38 -19.27
N LEU A 474 12.56 -17.36 -18.50
CA LEU A 474 11.64 -16.67 -17.59
C LEU A 474 10.64 -15.78 -18.32
N LEU A 475 11.00 -15.21 -19.47
CA LEU A 475 10.04 -14.51 -20.34
C LEU A 475 8.97 -15.46 -20.88
N GLU A 476 9.32 -16.73 -21.15
CA GLU A 476 8.37 -17.75 -21.59
C GLU A 476 7.42 -18.20 -20.47
N GLY A 477 7.89 -18.24 -19.23
CA GLY A 477 7.08 -18.54 -18.05
C GLY A 477 7.86 -18.81 -16.78
N SER A 478 7.15 -19.01 -15.68
CA SER A 478 7.74 -19.29 -14.36
C SER A 478 8.46 -20.63 -14.28
N ARG A 479 9.35 -20.78 -13.29
CA ARG A 479 10.10 -22.01 -13.01
C ARG A 479 10.14 -22.26 -11.49
N SER A 480 9.65 -23.42 -11.07
CA SER A 480 9.55 -23.81 -9.66
C SER A 480 10.58 -24.89 -9.29
N HIS A 481 11.12 -24.81 -8.07
CA HIS A 481 12.07 -25.78 -7.55
C HIS A 481 11.77 -26.13 -6.10
N PHE A 482 11.65 -27.43 -5.81
CA PHE A 482 11.58 -27.94 -4.44
C PHE A 482 12.99 -28.13 -3.88
N MET A 483 13.22 -27.75 -2.64
CA MET A 483 14.57 -27.78 -2.06
C MET A 483 15.05 -29.19 -1.76
N ILE A 484 14.18 -30.03 -1.19
CA ILE A 484 14.52 -31.41 -0.76
C ILE A 484 13.51 -32.47 -1.24
N GLY A 485 12.69 -32.14 -2.24
CA GLY A 485 11.73 -33.05 -2.87
C GLY A 485 10.27 -32.65 -2.65
N TRP A 486 9.35 -33.51 -3.07
CA TRP A 486 7.91 -33.23 -2.96
C TRP A 486 7.50 -32.97 -1.49
N LEU A 487 6.59 -32.00 -1.28
CA LEU A 487 6.15 -31.51 0.04
C LEU A 487 7.24 -30.86 0.90
N SER A 488 8.27 -30.30 0.28
CA SER A 488 9.24 -29.41 0.94
C SER A 488 9.02 -27.95 0.56
N GLU A 489 9.74 -27.07 1.24
CA GLU A 489 9.89 -25.69 0.85
C GLU A 489 10.39 -25.55 -0.60
N ALA A 490 9.99 -24.46 -1.25
CA ALA A 490 10.21 -24.24 -2.66
C ALA A 490 10.61 -22.80 -2.97
N ILE A 491 11.32 -22.65 -4.08
CA ILE A 491 11.64 -21.38 -4.73
C ILE A 491 10.87 -21.31 -6.04
N LEU A 492 10.21 -20.19 -6.30
CA LEU A 492 9.54 -19.89 -7.56
C LEU A 492 10.19 -18.68 -8.21
N PHE A 493 10.82 -18.88 -9.36
CA PHE A 493 11.13 -17.80 -10.29
C PHE A 493 9.85 -17.49 -11.06
N ASN A 494 9.25 -16.32 -10.83
CA ASN A 494 8.09 -15.90 -11.58
C ASN A 494 8.47 -15.59 -13.04
N ARG A 495 7.45 -15.48 -13.90
CA ARG A 495 7.63 -14.99 -15.27
C ARG A 495 8.33 -13.62 -15.22
N ALA A 496 9.32 -13.43 -16.07
CA ALA A 496 9.94 -12.13 -16.25
C ALA A 496 8.95 -11.18 -16.93
N MET A 497 8.71 -10.03 -16.30
CA MET A 497 7.75 -9.03 -16.75
C MET A 497 8.51 -7.94 -17.50
N PRO A 498 8.41 -7.84 -18.84
CA PRO A 498 9.09 -6.78 -19.59
C PRO A 498 8.44 -5.41 -19.36
N GLU A 499 9.21 -4.34 -19.55
CA GLU A 499 8.81 -2.94 -19.30
C GLU A 499 7.45 -2.55 -19.89
N SER A 500 7.12 -3.06 -21.07
CA SER A 500 5.86 -2.82 -21.78
C SER A 500 4.59 -3.29 -21.05
N CYS A 501 4.71 -4.21 -20.08
CA CYS A 501 3.56 -4.69 -19.32
C CYS A 501 3.41 -4.03 -17.94
N PHE A 502 4.46 -3.41 -17.40
CA PHE A 502 4.41 -2.78 -16.07
C PHE A 502 4.54 -1.25 -16.11
N THR A 503 4.74 -0.65 -17.29
CA THR A 503 4.74 0.80 -17.50
C THR A 503 3.67 1.23 -18.50
N VAL A 504 2.95 2.32 -18.21
CA VAL A 504 1.91 2.87 -19.09
C VAL A 504 1.86 4.38 -18.97
N GLU A 505 1.86 5.06 -20.11
CA GLU A 505 1.60 6.50 -20.20
C GLU A 505 0.35 6.76 -21.05
N HIS A 506 -0.60 7.54 -20.55
CA HIS A 506 -1.86 7.82 -21.21
C HIS A 506 -2.29 9.28 -21.05
N TYR A 507 -3.02 9.76 -22.05
CA TYR A 507 -3.62 11.09 -22.06
C TYR A 507 -5.02 11.05 -22.67
N MET A 508 -5.94 11.81 -22.07
CA MET A 508 -7.27 12.09 -22.62
C MET A 508 -7.78 13.46 -22.15
N GLU A 509 -8.90 13.93 -22.73
CA GLU A 509 -9.56 15.16 -22.33
C GLU A 509 -11.01 14.90 -21.91
N ASP A 510 -11.47 15.58 -20.88
CA ASP A 510 -12.89 15.66 -20.50
C ASP A 510 -13.35 17.12 -20.50
N THR A 511 -14.30 17.42 -21.38
CA THR A 511 -14.87 18.77 -21.57
C THR A 511 -16.31 18.87 -21.08
N GLN A 512 -16.85 17.83 -20.45
CA GLN A 512 -18.25 17.77 -20.02
C GLN A 512 -18.35 17.66 -18.50
N PRO A 513 -18.45 18.80 -17.78
CA PRO A 513 -18.82 18.78 -16.36
C PRO A 513 -20.13 18.01 -16.14
N GLU A 514 -20.18 17.11 -15.15
CA GLU A 514 -21.40 16.36 -14.80
C GLU A 514 -22.07 16.89 -13.53
N ARG A 515 -21.28 17.45 -12.61
CA ARG A 515 -21.72 17.99 -11.32
C ARG A 515 -21.14 19.40 -11.10
N ASP A 516 -21.63 20.10 -10.07
CA ASP A 516 -21.01 21.37 -9.63
C ASP A 516 -19.56 21.15 -9.14
N THR A 517 -19.29 19.96 -8.59
CA THR A 517 -17.95 19.45 -8.31
C THR A 517 -17.88 18.00 -8.78
N ASP A 518 -17.14 17.78 -9.87
CA ASP A 518 -16.77 16.43 -10.29
C ASP A 518 -15.56 15.96 -9.49
N TYR A 519 -15.45 14.67 -9.24
CA TYR A 519 -14.21 14.08 -8.71
C TYR A 519 -13.69 12.98 -9.63
N TYR A 520 -12.36 12.86 -9.70
CA TYR A 520 -11.68 11.84 -10.48
C TYR A 520 -10.65 11.11 -9.62
N TYR A 521 -10.55 9.80 -9.76
CA TYR A 521 -9.45 9.03 -9.20
C TYR A 521 -9.07 7.89 -10.14
N VAL A 522 -7.88 7.33 -9.92
CA VAL A 522 -7.38 6.20 -10.70
C VAL A 522 -7.28 4.98 -9.81
N ARG A 523 -7.63 3.81 -10.33
CA ARG A 523 -7.32 2.52 -9.73
C ARG A 523 -6.55 1.64 -10.70
N VAL A 524 -5.45 1.07 -10.23
CA VAL A 524 -4.54 0.21 -10.97
C VAL A 524 -4.64 -1.19 -10.37
N ARG A 525 -4.84 -2.19 -11.21
CA ARG A 525 -4.77 -3.61 -10.84
C ARG A 525 -3.63 -4.28 -11.56
N GLN A 526 -2.82 -5.04 -10.85
CA GLN A 526 -1.78 -5.90 -11.40
C GLN A 526 -2.24 -7.36 -11.47
N ARG A 527 -1.56 -8.16 -12.29
CA ARG A 527 -1.86 -9.59 -12.51
C ARG A 527 -1.61 -10.46 -11.28
N ASP A 528 -0.71 -10.04 -10.39
CA ASP A 528 -0.44 -10.69 -9.11
C ASP A 528 -1.42 -10.24 -8.00
N GLN A 529 -2.53 -9.63 -8.42
CA GLN A 529 -3.58 -9.09 -7.57
C GLN A 529 -3.12 -7.94 -6.69
N GLN A 530 -1.96 -7.32 -6.89
CA GLN A 530 -1.68 -6.07 -6.20
C GLN A 530 -2.44 -4.90 -6.83
N TRP A 531 -2.84 -3.94 -6.02
CA TRP A 531 -3.60 -2.76 -6.44
C TRP A 531 -3.02 -1.47 -5.87
N ALA A 532 -3.33 -0.37 -6.55
CA ALA A 532 -3.18 0.96 -6.00
C ALA A 532 -4.28 1.90 -6.47
N TRP A 533 -4.56 2.91 -5.64
CA TRP A 533 -5.54 3.94 -5.89
C TRP A 533 -4.94 5.31 -5.61
N SER A 534 -5.13 6.27 -6.52
CA SER A 534 -4.84 7.66 -6.23
C SER A 534 -5.89 8.23 -5.27
N SER A 535 -5.53 9.25 -4.49
CA SER A 535 -6.56 10.13 -3.93
C SER A 535 -7.37 10.81 -5.04
N PRO A 536 -8.61 11.24 -4.78
CA PRO A 536 -9.39 11.97 -5.76
C PRO A 536 -8.82 13.36 -6.04
N ILE A 537 -9.08 13.88 -7.24
CA ILE A 537 -8.93 15.28 -7.61
C ILE A 537 -10.33 15.84 -7.83
N TRP A 538 -10.67 16.95 -7.18
CA TRP A 538 -11.97 17.60 -7.32
C TRP A 538 -11.89 18.77 -8.31
N VAL A 539 -12.85 18.85 -9.22
CA VAL A 539 -12.95 19.92 -10.22
C VAL A 539 -14.29 20.63 -10.08
N GLU A 540 -14.26 21.84 -9.54
CA GLU A 540 -15.37 22.76 -9.45
C GLU A 540 -15.68 23.37 -10.82
N ARG A 541 -16.97 23.44 -11.17
CA ARG A 541 -17.43 24.12 -12.39
C ARG A 541 -17.15 25.62 -12.30
N THR A 542 -16.72 26.22 -13.40
CA THR A 542 -16.57 27.69 -13.53
C THR A 542 -17.85 28.34 -14.03
#